data_AF-A0A0E9WA42-F1
#
_entry.id   AF-A0A0E9WA42-F1
#
_cell.length_a   1.000
_cell.length_b   1.000
_cell.length_c   1.000
_cell.angle_alpha   90.00
_cell.angle_beta   90.00
_cell.angle_gamma   90.00
#
_symmetry.space_group_name_H-M   'P 1'
#
loop_
_entity.id
_entity.type
_entity.pdbx_description
1 polymer ?
#
loop_
_entity_poly.entity_id
_entity_poly.type
_entity_poly.pdbx_seq_one_letter_code
_entity_poly.pdbx_strand_id
1 'polypeptide(L)' 'MYTEDEKNTWGTVFKELKTLYPTHACHEHNRVFPLLEKYCGYRQDNIPRRALIE' A
#
# COMPACT_ATOMS: atom_id res chain seq x y z
N MET A 1 -11.75 7.03 11.24
CA MET A 1 -10.29 7.27 11.22
C MET A 1 -9.66 6.05 11.84
N TYR A 2 -8.58 5.53 11.28
CA TYR A 2 -7.87 4.40 11.88
C TYR A 2 -7.08 4.86 13.10
N THR A 3 -6.98 3.99 14.11
CA THR A 3 -6.17 4.22 15.30
C THR A 3 -4.69 4.18 14.96
N GLU A 4 -3.85 4.64 15.88
CA GLU A 4 -2.40 4.63 15.65
C GLU A 4 -1.84 3.21 15.58
N ASP A 5 -2.37 2.28 16.38
CA ASP A 5 -2.00 0.86 16.35
C ASP A 5 -2.37 0.21 15.00
N GLU A 6 -3.53 0.56 14.44
CA GLU A 6 -3.94 0.08 13.11
C GLU A 6 -2.99 0.59 12.02
N LYS A 7 -2.63 1.89 12.06
CA LYS A 7 -1.66 2.45 11.11
C LYS A 7 -0.28 1.82 11.25
N ASN A 8 0.19 1.57 12.47
CA ASN A 8 1.48 0.92 12.71
C ASN A 8 1.50 -0.52 12.19
N THR A 9 0.39 -1.24 12.38
CA THR A 9 0.21 -2.60 11.85
C THR A 9 0.25 -2.59 10.34
N TRP A 10 -0.53 -1.71 9.70
CA TRP A 10 -0.53 -1.52 8.26
C TRP A 10 0.86 -1.16 7.73
N GLY A 11 1.54 -0.23 8.38
CA GLY A 11 2.86 0.21 7.96
C GLY A 11 3.89 -0.90 7.97
N THR A 12 3.83 -1.77 8.98
CA THR A 12 4.71 -2.95 9.05
C THR A 12 4.44 -3.88 7.87
N VAL A 13 3.17 -4.24 7.63
CA VAL A 13 2.78 -5.13 6.51
C VAL A 13 3.11 -4.52 5.15
N PHE A 14 2.82 -3.24 4.95
CA PHE A 14 3.08 -2.52 3.70
C PHE A 14 4.57 -2.52 3.35
N LYS A 15 5.43 -2.26 4.35
CA LYS A 15 6.89 -2.24 4.14
C LYS A 15 7.40 -3.62 3.73
N GLU A 16 7.05 -4.67 4.47
CA GLU A 16 7.51 -6.04 4.18
C GLU A 16 7.03 -6.49 2.80
N LEU A 17 5.74 -6.31 2.47
CA LEU A 17 5.21 -6.68 1.16
C LEU A 17 5.86 -5.91 0.01
N LYS A 18 6.13 -4.61 0.20
CA LYS A 18 6.78 -3.78 -0.82
C LYS A 18 8.17 -4.28 -1.19
N THR A 19 8.90 -4.91 -0.26
CA THR A 19 10.20 -5.53 -0.57
C THR A 19 10.09 -6.77 -1.47
N LEU A 20 8.95 -7.46 -1.44
CA LEU A 20 8.73 -8.71 -2.16
C LEU A 20 8.17 -8.48 -3.57
N TYR A 21 7.45 -7.38 -3.80
CA TYR A 21 6.80 -7.11 -5.09
C TYR A 21 7.74 -7.14 -6.31
N PRO A 22 8.96 -6.57 -6.28
CA PRO A 22 9.84 -6.58 -7.44
C PRO A 22 10.20 -7.99 -7.94
N THR A 23 10.22 -8.98 -7.04
CA THR A 23 10.66 -10.35 -7.34
C THR A 23 9.51 -11.36 -7.42
N HIS A 24 8.39 -11.10 -6.73
CA HIS A 24 7.29 -12.05 -6.60
C HIS A 24 5.97 -11.57 -7.23
N ALA A 25 5.80 -10.26 -7.44
CA ALA A 25 4.59 -9.74 -8.09
C ALA A 25 4.73 -9.73 -9.61
N CYS A 26 3.60 -9.87 -10.31
CA CYS A 26 3.57 -9.76 -11.76
C CYS A 26 3.97 -8.34 -12.22
N HIS A 27 4.32 -8.22 -13.50
CA HIS A 27 4.79 -6.96 -14.07
C HIS A 27 3.73 -5.86 -13.99
N GLU A 28 2.46 -6.22 -14.20
CA GLU A 28 1.31 -5.32 -14.14
C GLU A 28 1.15 -4.73 -12.74
N HIS A 29 1.30 -5.56 -11.70
CA HIS A 29 1.24 -5.10 -10.32
C HIS A 29 2.36 -4.09 -10.03
N ASN A 30 3.60 -4.43 -10.39
CA ASN A 30 4.75 -3.53 -10.22
C ASN A 30 4.62 -2.22 -11.01
N ARG A 31 3.94 -2.24 -12.17
CA ARG A 31 3.67 -1.04 -12.97
C ARG A 31 2.59 -0.14 -12.35
N VAL A 32 1.54 -0.73 -11.77
CA VAL A 32 0.39 0.01 -11.21
C VAL A 32 0.65 0.48 -9.78
N PHE A 33 1.48 -0.24 -9.00
CA PHE A 33 1.73 0.07 -7.59
C PHE A 33 2.19 1.52 -7.35
N PRO A 34 3.16 2.10 -8.11
CA PRO A 34 3.53 3.50 -7.95
C PRO A 34 2.40 4.50 -8.24
N LEU A 35 1.44 4.13 -9.11
CA LEU A 35 0.26 4.95 -9.40
C LEU A 35 -0.70 4.96 -8.21
N LEU A 36 -0.87 3.81 -7.54
CA LEU A 36 -1.67 3.71 -6.32
C LEU A 36 -1.06 4.54 -5.18
N GLU A 37 0.27 4.57 -5.06
CA GLU A 37 0.95 5.43 -4.07
C GLU A 37 0.72 6.92 -4.38
N LYS A 38 0.77 7.29 -5.66
CA LYS A 38 0.65 8.69 -6.10
C LYS A 38 -0.78 9.23 -6.08
N TYR A 39 -1.77 8.43 -6.46
CA TYR A 39 -3.15 8.90 -6.70
C TYR A 39 -4.16 8.36 -5.68
N CYS A 40 -3.97 7.14 -5.19
CA CYS A 40 -4.90 6.49 -4.24
C CYS A 40 -4.44 6.60 -2.79
N GLY A 41 -3.27 7.21 -2.53
CA GLY A 41 -2.76 7.44 -1.19
C GLY A 41 -2.28 6.18 -0.48
N TYR A 42 -1.88 5.15 -1.23
CA TYR A 42 -1.19 3.97 -0.67
C TYR A 42 0.14 4.43 -0.06
N ARG A 43 0.21 4.46 1.27
CA ARG A 43 1.43 4.79 2.00
C ARG A 43 1.48 4.00 3.29
N GLN A 44 2.69 3.84 3.83
CA GLN A 44 2.93 3.13 5.09
C GLN A 44 2.12 3.69 6.28
N ASP A 45 1.86 4.98 6.31
CA ASP A 45 1.19 5.70 7.39
C ASP A 45 -0.30 5.97 7.12
N ASN A 46 -0.81 5.53 5.97
CA ASN A 46 -2.17 5.80 5.53
C ASN A 46 -2.82 4.53 4.97
N ILE A 47 -3.75 3.98 5.74
CA ILE A 47 -4.58 2.86 5.29
C ILE A 47 -5.57 3.41 4.25
N PRO A 48 -5.54 2.91 2.99
CA PRO A 48 -6.45 3.36 1.95
C PRO A 48 -7.90 3.06 2.33
N ARG A 49 -8.78 4.07 2.26
CA ARG A 49 -10.21 3.87 2.45
C ARG A 49 -10.81 3.33 1.16
N ARG A 50 -11.72 2.35 1.26
CA ARG A 50 -12.37 1.66 0.13
C ARG A 50 -12.90 2.60 -0.98
N ALA A 51 -13.37 3.80 -0.62
CA ALA A 51 -13.90 4.81 -1.54
C ALA A 51 -12.85 5.51 -2.43
N LEU A 52 -11.54 5.26 -2.26
CA LEU A 52 -10.46 5.82 -3.09
C LEU A 52 -9.92 4.82 -4.13
N ILE A 53 -10.50 3.62 -4.21
CA ILE A 53 -10.06 2.50 -5.05
C ILE A 53 -11.08 2.18 -6.16
N GLU A 54 -12.25 2.84 -6.20
CA GLU A 54 -13.24 2.74 -7.27
C GLU A 54 -13.14 3.89 -8.28
#